data_AF-A0A1Y1R178-F1
#
_entry.id   AF-A0A1Y1R178-F1
#
_cell.length_a   1.000
_cell.length_b   1.000
_cell.length_c   1.000
_cell.angle_alpha   90.00
_cell.angle_beta   90.00
_cell.angle_gamma   90.00
#
_symmetry.space_group_name_H-M   'P 1'
#
loop_
_entity.id
_entity.type
_entity.pdbx_description
1 polymer ?
#
loop_
_entity_poly.entity_id
_entity_poly.type
_entity_poly.pdbx_seq_one_letter_code
_entity_poly.pdbx_strand_id
1 'polypeptide(L)'
;MTEKATKDFFRDFFASVTKNALVDIRHDEFLTQDEVAKKLKISRETLRKAIKTGAFPESVTIANQSRWPSSLINAHIRETNEQLKLDDEIWDAARAAIKEAGKKTEAGA
;
A
#
# COMPACT_ATOMS: atom_id res chain seq x y z
N MET A 1 -7.94 24.92 10.77
CA MET A 1 -6.82 25.15 9.83
C MET A 1 -6.00 23.87 9.63
N THR A 2 -6.61 22.72 9.32
CA THR A 2 -5.90 21.41 9.28
C THR A 2 -6.10 20.62 7.99
N GLU A 3 -7.03 21.01 7.11
CA GLU A 3 -7.39 20.21 5.94
C GLU A 3 -6.42 20.35 4.75
N LYS A 4 -5.69 21.46 4.66
CA LYS A 4 -4.66 21.65 3.62
C LYS A 4 -3.38 20.88 3.95
N ALA A 5 -2.93 20.94 5.20
CA ALA A 5 -1.69 20.29 5.63
C ALA A 5 -1.73 18.76 5.48
N THR A 6 -2.88 18.13 5.73
CA THR A 6 -3.06 16.69 5.49
C THR A 6 -3.09 16.35 4.00
N LYS A 7 -3.79 17.12 3.16
CA LYS A 7 -3.80 16.90 1.70
C LYS A 7 -2.42 17.03 1.07
N ASP A 8 -1.64 18.03 1.51
CA ASP A 8 -0.29 18.26 1.00
C ASP A 8 0.67 17.15 1.46
N PHE A 9 0.54 16.67 2.71
CA PHE A 9 1.27 15.52 3.21
C PHE A 9 0.98 14.23 2.42
N PHE A 10 -0.30 13.92 2.15
CA PHE A 10 -0.66 12.73 1.37
C PHE A 10 -0.18 12.81 -0.08
N ARG A 11 -0.27 13.99 -0.71
CA ARG A 11 0.20 14.20 -2.09
C ARG A 11 1.70 13.93 -2.23
N ASP A 12 2.51 14.52 -1.35
CA ASP A 12 3.97 14.36 -1.40
C ASP A 12 4.40 12.95 -0.98
N PHE A 13 3.61 12.29 -0.14
CA PHE A 13 3.80 10.89 0.24
C PHE A 13 3.49 9.93 -0.92
N PHE A 14 2.35 10.05 -1.62
CA PHE A 14 2.05 9.18 -2.77
C PHE A 14 3.02 9.38 -3.93
N ALA A 15 3.52 10.61 -4.14
CA ALA A 15 4.59 10.88 -5.10
C ALA A 15 5.93 10.22 -4.72
N SER A 16 6.13 9.93 -3.43
CA SER A 16 7.30 9.19 -2.93
C SER A 16 7.10 7.66 -3.04
N VAL A 17 5.91 7.16 -2.71
CA VAL A 17 5.57 5.72 -2.80
C VAL A 17 5.56 5.22 -4.24
N THR A 18 5.05 6.01 -5.18
CA THR A 18 5.08 5.68 -6.62
C THR A 18 6.48 5.64 -7.22
N LYS A 19 7.48 6.28 -6.59
CA LYS A 19 8.88 6.18 -7.04
C LYS A 19 9.55 4.85 -6.67
N ASN A 20 9.02 4.11 -5.70
CA ASN A 20 9.63 2.86 -5.20
C ASN A 20 8.70 1.63 -5.21
N ALA A 21 7.41 1.77 -5.50
CA ALA A 21 6.54 0.63 -5.72
C ALA A 21 6.91 -0.02 -7.07
N LEU A 22 7.70 -1.10 -7.02
CA LEU A 22 7.87 -2.04 -8.13
C LEU A 22 6.48 -2.58 -8.53
N VAL A 23 5.78 -1.84 -9.40
CA VAL A 23 4.63 -2.38 -10.12
C VAL A 23 5.20 -3.36 -11.13
N ASP A 24 5.07 -4.65 -10.84
CA ASP A 24 5.46 -5.68 -11.79
C ASP A 24 4.30 -5.90 -12.76
N ILE A 25 4.36 -5.23 -13.90
CA ILE A 25 3.33 -5.26 -14.95
C ILE A 25 2.98 -6.71 -15.37
N ARG A 26 3.88 -7.68 -15.21
CA ARG A 26 3.64 -9.07 -15.61
C ARG A 26 2.88 -9.87 -14.57
N HIS A 27 2.99 -9.52 -13.29
CA HIS A 27 2.41 -10.27 -12.19
C HIS A 27 1.26 -9.54 -11.50
N ASP A 28 1.18 -8.22 -11.65
CA ASP A 28 0.17 -7.40 -11.01
C ASP A 28 -1.17 -7.49 -11.75
N GLU A 29 -2.20 -7.79 -10.96
CA GLU A 29 -3.59 -7.71 -11.40
C GLU A 29 -4.04 -6.25 -11.48
N PHE A 30 -4.62 -5.86 -12.62
CA PHE A 30 -5.09 -4.50 -12.87
C PHE A 30 -6.59 -4.35 -12.57
N LEU A 31 -6.86 -3.83 -11.39
CA LEU A 31 -8.20 -3.70 -10.83
C LEU A 31 -8.97 -2.53 -11.45
N THR A 32 -10.25 -2.76 -11.74
CA THR A 32 -11.24 -1.72 -12.05
C THR A 32 -11.57 -0.87 -10.83
N GLN A 33 -12.18 0.29 -11.06
CA GLN A 33 -12.71 1.14 -9.99
C GLN A 33 -13.66 0.37 -9.04
N ASP A 34 -14.45 -0.56 -9.58
CA ASP A 34 -15.42 -1.34 -8.82
C ASP A 34 -14.75 -2.39 -7.93
N GLU A 35 -13.72 -3.05 -8.44
CA GLU A 35 -12.91 -4.02 -7.69
C GLU A 35 -12.11 -3.33 -6.58
N VAL A 36 -11.55 -2.16 -6.87
CA VAL A 36 -10.87 -1.33 -5.86
C VAL A 36 -11.83 -0.95 -4.73
N ALA A 37 -13.04 -0.49 -5.07
CA ALA A 37 -14.05 -0.14 -4.07
C ALA A 37 -14.44 -1.34 -3.20
N LYS A 38 -14.64 -2.52 -3.81
CA LYS A 38 -14.91 -3.77 -3.09
C LYS A 38 -13.77 -4.16 -2.16
N LYS A 39 -12.51 -4.07 -2.63
CA LYS A 39 -11.32 -4.45 -1.87
C LYS A 39 -11.10 -3.56 -0.65
N LEU A 40 -11.39 -2.27 -0.78
CA LEU A 40 -11.33 -1.29 0.31
C LEU A 40 -12.59 -1.27 1.18
N LYS A 41 -13.64 -2.03 0.79
CA LYS A 41 -14.96 -2.02 1.45
C LYS A 41 -15.57 -0.62 1.58
N ILE A 42 -15.39 0.21 0.55
CA ILE A 42 -15.96 1.57 0.49
C ILE A 42 -16.96 1.70 -0.66
N SER A 43 -17.82 2.71 -0.58
CA SER A 43 -18.70 3.04 -1.70
C SER A 43 -17.90 3.58 -2.90
N ARG A 44 -18.42 3.38 -4.12
CA ARG A 44 -17.83 3.96 -5.34
C ARG A 44 -17.76 5.49 -5.26
N GLU A 45 -18.73 6.12 -4.61
CA GLU A 45 -18.77 7.58 -4.47
C GLU A 45 -17.66 8.08 -3.56
N THR A 46 -17.40 7.39 -2.45
CA THR A 46 -16.27 7.67 -1.55
C THR A 46 -14.94 7.55 -2.31
N LEU A 47 -14.77 6.48 -3.09
CA LEU A 47 -13.57 6.30 -3.91
C LEU A 47 -13.41 7.41 -4.95
N ARG A 48 -14.49 7.78 -5.65
CA ARG A 48 -14.46 8.91 -6.61
C ARG A 48 -14.07 10.23 -5.95
N LYS A 49 -14.60 10.52 -4.75
CA LYS A 49 -14.23 11.71 -3.97
C LYS A 49 -12.74 11.67 -3.63
N ALA A 50 -12.22 10.53 -3.15
CA ALA A 50 -10.81 10.37 -2.80
C ALA A 50 -9.87 10.58 -3.99
N ILE A 51 -10.22 10.03 -5.16
CA ILE A 51 -9.49 10.24 -6.42
C ILE A 51 -9.52 11.72 -6.80
N LYS A 52 -10.69 12.36 -6.78
CA LYS A 52 -10.84 13.78 -7.14
C LYS A 52 -10.04 14.70 -6.20
N THR A 53 -9.93 14.35 -4.92
CA THR A 53 -9.14 15.11 -3.95
C THR A 53 -7.64 14.85 -4.03
N GLY A 54 -7.20 13.88 -4.84
CA GLY A 54 -5.78 13.47 -4.91
C GLY A 54 -5.29 12.70 -3.69
N ALA A 55 -6.20 12.19 -2.86
CA ALA A 55 -5.87 11.41 -1.66
C ALA A 55 -5.73 9.91 -1.97
N PHE A 56 -5.99 9.52 -3.21
CA PHE A 56 -5.93 8.15 -3.69
C PHE A 56 -4.83 8.03 -4.75
N PRO A 57 -4.13 6.89 -4.82
CA PRO A 57 -3.03 6.73 -5.77
C PRO A 57 -3.50 6.80 -7.24
N GLU A 58 -2.60 7.28 -8.10
CA GLU A 58 -2.86 7.48 -9.52
C GLU A 58 -3.16 6.16 -10.24
N SER A 59 -4.12 6.21 -11.16
CA SER A 59 -4.48 5.08 -12.01
C SER A 59 -3.61 5.02 -13.25
N VAL A 60 -3.35 3.80 -13.72
CA VAL A 60 -2.79 3.56 -15.06
C VAL A 60 -3.94 3.48 -16.07
N THR A 61 -3.78 4.09 -17.24
CA THR A 61 -4.78 3.99 -18.31
C THR A 61 -4.44 2.81 -19.22
N ILE A 62 -5.33 1.82 -19.29
CA ILE A 62 -5.21 0.64 -20.15
C ILE A 62 -6.48 0.55 -21.00
N ALA A 63 -6.33 0.55 -22.33
CA ALA A 63 -7.46 0.50 -23.26
C ALA A 63 -8.56 1.55 -22.97
N ASN A 64 -8.16 2.81 -22.72
CA ASN A 64 -9.03 3.93 -22.34
C ASN A 64 -9.81 3.74 -21.03
N GLN A 65 -9.39 2.82 -20.17
CA GLN A 65 -9.97 2.61 -18.85
C GLN A 65 -8.92 2.84 -17.75
N SER A 66 -9.32 3.53 -16.68
CA SER A 66 -8.51 3.68 -15.48
C SER A 66 -8.44 2.35 -14.72
N ARG A 67 -7.22 1.90 -14.46
CA ARG A 67 -6.91 0.65 -13.74
C ARG A 67 -5.89 0.91 -12.64
N TRP A 68 -5.99 0.15 -11.56
CA TRP A 68 -5.05 0.22 -10.45
C TRP A 68 -4.34 -1.12 -10.27
N PRO A 69 -3.00 -1.14 -10.24
CA PRO A 69 -2.26 -2.34 -9.87
C PRO A 69 -2.64 -2.80 -8.47
N SER A 70 -2.85 -4.10 -8.30
CA SER A 70 -3.25 -4.69 -7.02
C SER A 70 -2.19 -4.48 -5.94
N SER A 71 -0.90 -4.49 -6.31
CA SER A 71 0.26 -4.15 -5.46
C SER A 71 0.14 -2.76 -4.85
N LEU A 72 -0.17 -1.75 -5.68
CA LEU A 72 -0.34 -0.36 -5.27
C LEU A 72 -1.53 -0.18 -4.33
N ILE A 73 -2.63 -0.90 -4.57
CA ILE A 73 -3.78 -0.90 -3.64
C ILE A 73 -3.42 -1.57 -2.31
N ASN A 74 -2.69 -2.69 -2.34
CA ASN A 74 -2.25 -3.38 -1.14
C ASN A 74 -1.30 -2.52 -0.30
N ALA A 75 -0.36 -1.82 -0.95
CA ALA A 75 0.53 -0.87 -0.28
C ALA A 75 -0.27 0.23 0.43
N HIS A 76 -1.23 0.84 -0.26
CA HIS A 76 -2.11 1.85 0.31
C HIS A 76 -2.90 1.34 1.54
N ILE A 77 -3.40 0.11 1.47
CA ILE A 77 -4.09 -0.54 2.60
C ILE A 77 -3.15 -0.68 3.80
N ARG A 78 -1.92 -1.14 3.60
CA ARG A 78 -0.93 -1.28 4.68
C ARG A 78 -0.56 0.06 5.33
N GLU A 79 -0.42 1.10 4.52
CA GLU A 79 -0.06 2.42 5.01
C GLU A 79 -1.18 3.08 5.82
N THR A 80 -2.43 2.86 5.40
CA THR A 80 -3.63 3.46 6.01
C THR A 80 -4.08 2.69 7.26
N ASN A 81 -3.86 1.37 7.33
CA ASN A 81 -4.23 0.57 8.48
C ASN A 81 -3.06 0.45 9.46
N GLU A 82 -3.07 1.29 10.49
CA GLU A 82 -2.07 1.30 11.56
C GLU A 82 -1.90 -0.06 12.27
N GLN A 83 -2.98 -0.83 12.37
CA GLN A 83 -2.97 -2.19 12.93
C GLN A 83 -2.03 -3.13 12.18
N LEU A 84 -1.90 -3.00 10.85
CA LEU A 84 -1.02 -3.86 10.06
C LEU A 84 0.46 -3.49 10.22
N LYS A 85 0.77 -2.25 10.63
CA LYS A 85 2.16 -1.82 10.88
C LYS A 85 2.73 -2.45 12.15
N LEU A 86 1.89 -2.55 13.18
CA LEU A 86 2.26 -3.18 14.45
C LEU A 86 2.61 -4.66 14.26
N ASP A 87 1.87 -5.36 13.40
CA ASP A 87 2.14 -6.77 13.11
C ASP A 87 3.48 -6.98 12.38
N ASP A 88 3.84 -6.10 11.43
CA ASP A 88 5.11 -6.20 10.69
C ASP A 88 6.34 -6.06 11.62
N GLU A 89 6.31 -5.13 12.58
CA GLU A 89 7.37 -4.96 13.58
C GLU A 89 7.54 -6.19 14.49
N ILE A 90 6.42 -6.80 14.89
CA ILE A 90 6.42 -8.02 15.71
C ILE A 90 7.01 -9.19 14.91
N TRP A 91 6.65 -9.32 13.64
CA TRP A 91 7.17 -10.35 12.75
C TRP A 91 8.67 -10.20 12.46
N ASP A 92 9.14 -8.97 12.28
CA ASP A 92 10.56 -8.69 12.07
C ASP A 92 11.38 -8.96 13.32
N ALA A 93 10.87 -8.61 14.51
CA ALA A 93 11.48 -8.96 15.79
C ALA A 93 11.54 -10.49 15.99
N ALA A 94 10.47 -11.21 15.65
CA ALA A 94 10.43 -12.67 15.73
C ALA A 94 11.44 -13.33 14.77
N ARG A 95 11.53 -12.85 13.52
CA ARG A 95 12.52 -13.35 12.54
C ARG A 95 13.95 -13.08 12.99
N ALA A 96 14.23 -11.91 13.57
CA ALA A 96 15.53 -11.58 14.12
C ALA A 96 15.91 -12.51 15.27
N ALA A 97 14.98 -12.79 16.19
CA ALA A 97 15.20 -13.70 17.32
C ALA A 97 15.49 -15.15 16.87
N ILE A 98 14.77 -15.66 15.87
CA ILE A 98 15.03 -17.00 15.31
C ILE A 98 16.41 -17.08 14.65
N LYS A 99 16.82 -16.04 13.92
CA LYS A 99 18.14 -15.97 13.27
C LYS A 99 19.28 -15.97 14.29
N GLU A 100 19.13 -15.22 15.38
CA GLU A 100 20.11 -15.19 16.49
C GLU A 100 20.16 -16.54 17.23
N ALA A 101 19.02 -17.19 17.44
CA ALA A 101 18.96 -18.52 18.06
C ALA A 101 19.66 -19.60 17.21
N GLY A 102 19.44 -19.61 15.89
CA GLY A 102 20.09 -20.54 14.96
C GLY A 102 21.62 -20.38 14.89
N LYS A 103 22.11 -19.15 14.98
CA LYS A 103 23.57 -18.86 15.01
C LYS A 103 24.27 -19.40 16.26
N LYS A 104 23.59 -19.41 17.40
CA LYS A 104 24.16 -19.91 18.67
C LYS A 104 24.27 -21.44 18.72
N THR A 105 23.38 -22.16 18.02
CA THR A 105 23.41 -23.62 17.97
C THR A 105 24.50 -24.19 17.06
N GLU A 106 24.94 -23.44 16.05
CA GLU A 106 26.02 -23.87 15.13
C GLU A 106 27.43 -23.56 15.66
N ALA A 107 27.58 -22.60 16.58
CA ALA A 107 28.88 -22.21 17.15
C ALA A 107 29.31 -23.07 18.37
N GLY A 108 28.46 -24.01 18.80
CA GLY A 108 28.69 -24.88 19.96
C GLY A 108 28.77 -26.38 19.64
N ALA A 109 28.77 -26.75 18.36
CA ALA A 109 29.01 -28.12 17.86
C ALA A 109 30.39 -28.18 17.19
#